data_AF-A0A317MTB7-F1
#
_entry.id   AF-A0A317MTB7-F1
#
_cell.length_a   1.000
_cell.length_b   1.000
_cell.length_c   1.000
_cell.angle_alpha   90.00
_cell.angle_beta   90.00
_cell.angle_gamma   90.00
#
_symmetry.space_group_name_H-M   'P 1'
#
loop_
_entity.id
_entity.type
_entity.pdbx_description
1 polymer ?
#
loop_
_entity_poly.entity_id
_entity_poly.type
_entity_poly.pdbx_seq_one_letter_code
_entity_poly.pdbx_strand_id
1 'polypeptide(L)' 'MMAIQAVDSKTNEIVKQLETNDSPESGEMELLLLSYEKALSALRAGYAEALKTSGNLPPYEQLVRE' A
#
# COMPACT_ATOMS: atom_id res chain seq x y z
N MET A 1 -9.81 -0.61 -10.76
CA MET A 1 -9.61 -0.47 -9.31
C MET A 1 -9.06 -1.79 -8.77
N MET A 2 -7.76 -2.06 -8.93
CA MET A 2 -7.13 -3.31 -8.43
C MET A 2 -5.71 -3.08 -7.87
N ALA A 3 -4.94 -2.12 -8.42
CA ALA A 3 -3.55 -1.90 -8.00
C ALA A 3 -3.40 -1.37 -6.55
N ILE A 4 -4.20 -0.37 -6.15
CA ILE A 4 -4.13 0.20 -4.79
C ILE A 4 -4.44 -0.87 -3.73
N GLN A 5 -5.52 -1.63 -3.93
CA GLN A 5 -5.93 -2.72 -3.04
C GLN A 5 -4.90 -3.86 -2.94
N ALA A 6 -4.29 -4.23 -4.07
CA ALA A 6 -3.29 -5.30 -4.10
C ALA A 6 -1.99 -4.90 -3.38
N VAL A 7 -1.53 -3.66 -3.59
CA VAL A 7 -0.32 -3.15 -2.93
C VAL A 7 -0.57 -3.01 -1.43
N ASP A 8 -1.73 -2.48 -1.02
CA ASP A 8 -2.12 -2.33 0.39
C ASP A 8 -2.22 -3.67 1.13
N SER A 9 -2.91 -4.65 0.52
CA SER A 9 -3.02 -6.00 1.09
C SER A 9 -1.65 -6.66 1.27
N LYS A 10 -0.73 -6.43 0.31
CA LYS A 10 0.62 -7.01 0.38
C LYS A 10 1.48 -6.32 1.43
N THR A 11 1.34 -4.99 1.58
CA THR A 11 1.99 -4.24 2.66
C THR A 11 1.56 -4.79 4.02
N ASN A 12 0.26 -4.95 4.26
CA ASN A 12 -0.25 -5.49 5.54
C ASN A 12 0.24 -6.91 5.83
N GLU A 13 0.36 -7.77 4.80
CA GLU A 13 0.93 -9.10 4.95
C GLU A 13 2.40 -9.05 5.39
N ILE A 14 3.21 -8.17 4.79
CA ILE A 14 4.63 -8.01 5.12
C ILE A 14 4.79 -7.44 6.54
N VAL A 15 3.99 -6.43 6.93
CA VAL A 15 3.99 -5.88 8.30
C VAL A 15 3.73 -7.00 9.31
N LYS A 16 2.69 -7.81 9.08
CA LYS A 16 2.35 -8.90 10.00
C LYS A 16 3.44 -9.97 10.10
N GLN A 17 4.14 -10.26 8.99
CA GLN A 17 5.28 -11.19 8.98
C GLN A 17 6.47 -10.62 9.74
N LEU A 18 6.73 -9.32 9.62
CA LEU A 18 7.77 -8.61 10.39
C LEU A 18 7.47 -8.59 11.90
N GLU A 19 6.22 -8.38 12.29
CA GLU A 19 5.81 -8.42 13.71
C GLU A 19 5.98 -9.81 14.36
N THR A 20 5.99 -10.87 13.57
CA THR A 20 6.08 -12.26 14.06
C THR A 20 7.46 -12.90 13.92
N ASN A 21 8.36 -12.34 13.10
CA ASN A 21 9.70 -12.88 12.87
C ASN A 21 10.79 -11.86 13.18
N ASP A 22 11.72 -12.24 14.05
CA ASP A 22 12.89 -11.45 14.45
C ASP A 22 14.17 -12.00 13.79
N SER A 23 14.05 -12.42 12.52
CA SER A 23 15.11 -13.13 11.79
C SER A 23 15.84 -12.19 10.81
N PRO A 24 17.00 -12.58 10.24
CA PRO A 24 17.69 -11.79 9.23
C PRO A 24 16.85 -11.51 7.97
N GLU A 25 15.89 -12.36 7.65
CA GLU A 25 14.93 -12.14 6.55
C GLU A 25 14.02 -10.92 6.81
N SER A 26 13.90 -10.48 8.07
CA SER A 26 13.17 -9.28 8.45
C SER A 26 13.81 -8.02 7.86
N GLY A 27 15.14 -7.96 7.71
CA GLY A 27 15.81 -6.82 7.08
C GLY A 27 15.47 -6.66 5.58
N GLU A 28 15.33 -7.76 4.85
CA GLU A 28 14.92 -7.73 3.44
C GLU A 28 13.42 -7.39 3.30
N MET A 29 12.60 -7.89 4.22
CA MET A 29 11.18 -7.57 4.29
C MET A 29 10.92 -6.10 4.65
N GLU A 30 11.72 -5.49 5.52
CA GLU A 30 11.66 -4.05 5.83
C GLU A 30 11.99 -3.18 4.61
N LEU A 31 13.02 -3.55 3.84
CA LEU A 31 13.35 -2.86 2.59
C LEU A 31 12.24 -3.00 1.54
N LEU A 32 11.62 -4.18 1.47
CA LEU A 32 10.47 -4.42 0.62
C LEU A 32 9.29 -3.53 1.07
N LEU A 33 8.98 -3.49 2.36
CA LEU A 33 7.92 -2.65 2.93
C LEU A 33 8.11 -1.18 2.52
N LEU A 34 9.32 -0.63 2.70
CA LEU A 34 9.63 0.75 2.34
C LEU A 34 9.40 1.04 0.85
N SER A 35 9.66 0.06 -0.02
CA SER A 35 9.40 0.19 -1.46
C SER A 35 7.89 0.21 -1.78
N TYR A 36 7.11 -0.60 -1.06
CA TYR A 36 5.65 -0.67 -1.18
C TYR A 36 4.99 0.62 -0.67
N GLU A 37 5.46 1.17 0.45
CA GLU A 37 4.98 2.46 0.97
C GLU A 37 5.22 3.61 -0.02
N LYS A 38 6.39 3.64 -0.66
CA LYS A 38 6.68 4.62 -1.74
C LYS A 38 5.73 4.45 -2.92
N ALA A 39 5.47 3.21 -3.34
CA ALA A 39 4.54 2.92 -4.41
C ALA A 39 3.10 3.33 -4.04
N LEU A 40 2.65 3.06 -2.82
CA LEU A 40 1.34 3.51 -2.32
C LEU A 40 1.23 5.03 -2.29
N SER A 41 2.27 5.74 -1.85
CA SER A 41 2.30 7.20 -1.84
C SER A 41 2.15 7.78 -3.25
N ALA A 42 2.88 7.22 -4.23
CA ALA A 42 2.76 7.62 -5.63
C ALA A 42 1.37 7.30 -6.21
N LEU A 43 0.81 6.13 -5.90
CA LEU A 43 -0.53 5.73 -6.32
C LEU A 43 -1.60 6.63 -5.68
N ARG A 44 -1.45 7.02 -4.41
CA ARG A 44 -2.36 7.94 -3.71
C ARG A 44 -2.36 9.31 -4.37
N ALA A 45 -1.19 9.84 -4.73
CA ALA A 45 -1.07 11.10 -5.46
C ALA A 45 -1.74 11.03 -6.85
N GLY A 46 -1.48 9.96 -7.60
CA GLY A 46 -2.14 9.73 -8.90
C GLY A 46 -3.65 9.56 -8.79
N TYR A 47 -4.12 8.90 -7.73
CA TYR A 47 -5.54 8.70 -7.45
C TYR A 47 -6.23 10.00 -7.04
N ALA A 48 -5.57 10.85 -6.24
CA ALA A 48 -6.08 12.17 -5.88
C ALA A 48 -6.25 13.07 -7.11
N GLU A 49 -5.33 12.99 -8.07
CA GLU A 49 -5.47 13.70 -9.36
C GLU A 49 -6.60 13.11 -10.20
N ALA A 50 -6.73 11.78 -10.25
CA ALA A 50 -7.82 11.11 -10.96
C ALA A 50 -9.19 11.45 -10.37
N LEU A 51 -9.31 11.61 -9.05
CA LEU A 51 -10.53 12.04 -8.35
C LEU A 51 -10.96 13.45 -8.75
N LYS A 52 -10.03 14.38 -8.99
CA LYS A 52 -10.35 15.74 -9.47
C LYS A 52 -10.99 15.71 -10.85
N THR A 53 -10.58 14.76 -11.69
CA THR A 53 -11.04 14.62 -13.08
C THR A 53 -12.25 13.67 -13.21
N SER A 54 -12.44 12.76 -12.26
CA SER A 54 -13.49 11.72 -12.27
C SER A 54 -14.30 11.74 -10.97
N GLY A 55 -15.48 12.36 -11.00
CA GLY A 55 -16.36 12.52 -9.81
C GLY A 55 -17.07 11.25 -9.33
N ASN A 56 -16.84 10.08 -9.93
CA ASN A 56 -17.51 8.82 -9.59
C ASN A 56 -16.56 7.79 -8.97
N LEU A 57 -15.36 8.23 -8.55
CA LEU A 57 -14.39 7.39 -7.87
C LEU A 57 -14.62 7.49 -6.34
N PRO A 58 -14.59 6.37 -5.60
CA PRO A 58 -14.67 6.40 -4.14
C PRO A 58 -13.42 7.07 -3.54
N PRO A 59 -13.48 7.65 -2.33
CA PRO A 59 -12.30 8.11 -1.61
C PRO A 59 -11.21 7.03 -1.49
N TYR A 60 -9.94 7.43 -1.47
CA TYR A 60 -8.81 6.50 -1.38
C TYR A 60 -8.91 5.60 -0.15
N GLU A 61 -9.38 6.17 0.95
CA GLU A 61 -9.59 5.56 2.26
C GLU A 61 -10.67 4.47 2.25
N GLN A 62 -11.52 4.42 1.22
CA GLN A 62 -12.45 3.29 1.02
C GLN A 62 -11.84 2.15 0.19
N LEU A 63 -10.71 2.40 -0.47
CA LEU A 63 -10.01 1.40 -1.28
C LEU A 63 -9.01 0.61 -0.46
N VAL A 64 -8.36 1.24 0.51
CA VAL A 64 -7.49 0.58 1.48
C VAL A 64 -8.32 0.17 2.71
N ARG A 65 -8.15 -1.06 3.18
CA ARG A 65 -8.82 -1.53 4.42
C ARG A 65 -7.77 -1.58 5.52
N GLU A 66 -8.05 -0.90 6.64
CA GLU A 66 -7.36 -1.12 7.92
C GLU A 66 -7.43 -2.60 8.34
#